data_AF-A0A975D5I0-F1
#
_entry.id   AF-A0A975D5I0-F1
#
_cell.length_a   1.000
_cell.length_b   1.000
_cell.length_c   1.000
_cell.angle_alpha   90.00
_cell.angle_beta   90.00
_cell.angle_gamma   90.00
#
_symmetry.space_group_name_H-M   'P 1'
#
loop_
_entity.id
_entity.type
_entity.pdbx_description
1 polymer ?
#
loop_
_entity_poly.entity_id
_entity_poly.type
_entity_poly.pdbx_seq_one_letter_code
_entity_poly.pdbx_strand_id
1 'polypeptide(L)'
;MRTCRPTYIQQPLGRLAPHGIKPARTIRFHVLMGVEDGRIALRYHQEKADGHDPVEQEYIAIEEDAVVEIHLHGDQIFFSKELDAITTKEELDGFYGALEYDGYDEKLDHYRVARFVAKHNKGGKYDTTHPFNINVDFLQQHCGGKPKWIVLTIDPDIKNPPPMRT
;
A
#
# COMPACT_ATOMS: atom_id res chain seq x y z
N MET A 1 -8.44 -19.42 26.75
CA MET A 1 -8.47 -19.22 25.27
C MET A 1 -7.05 -18.91 24.83
N ARG A 2 -6.44 -19.75 23.97
CA ARG A 2 -5.17 -19.40 23.35
C ARG A 2 -5.45 -18.28 22.36
N THR A 3 -5.00 -17.07 22.66
CA THR A 3 -4.90 -16.01 21.65
C THR A 3 -3.90 -16.50 20.61
N CYS A 4 -4.40 -16.95 19.46
CA CYS A 4 -3.60 -16.97 18.24
C CYS A 4 -3.29 -15.50 17.95
N ARG A 5 -2.20 -14.97 18.52
CA ARG A 5 -1.61 -13.76 17.95
C ARG A 5 -1.07 -14.21 16.60
N PRO A 6 -1.59 -13.71 15.48
CA PRO A 6 -0.91 -13.92 14.22
C PRO A 6 0.43 -13.20 14.39
N THR A 7 1.50 -13.97 14.56
CA THR A 7 2.86 -13.44 14.52
C THR A 7 3.21 -13.20 13.06
N TYR A 8 2.46 -12.31 12.38
CA TYR A 8 2.91 -11.79 11.10
C TYR A 8 4.00 -10.79 11.44
N ILE A 9 5.25 -11.24 11.34
CA ILE A 9 6.39 -10.36 11.46
C ILE A 9 6.29 -9.40 10.27
N GLN A 10 5.85 -8.18 10.55
CA GLN A 10 5.89 -7.11 9.56
C GLN A 10 7.34 -6.66 9.43
N GLN A 11 7.87 -6.77 8.22
CA GLN A 11 9.22 -6.33 7.90
C GLN A 11 9.13 -5.01 7.13
N PRO A 12 9.94 -4.00 7.51
CA PRO A 12 10.00 -2.76 6.75
C PRO A 12 10.59 -3.03 5.37
N LEU A 13 10.22 -2.23 4.38
CA LEU A 13 10.89 -2.25 3.08
C LEU A 13 12.38 -1.90 3.23
N GLY A 14 13.23 -2.52 2.41
CA GLY A 14 14.64 -2.16 2.31
C GLY A 14 14.84 -0.67 2.06
N ARG A 15 15.81 -0.06 2.75
CA ARG A 15 16.09 1.39 2.67
C ARG A 15 16.59 1.82 1.28
N LEU A 16 17.26 0.92 0.58
CA LEU A 16 17.82 1.18 -0.74
C LEU A 16 16.89 0.61 -1.80
N ALA A 17 16.87 1.27 -2.95
CA ALA A 17 16.19 0.75 -4.12
C ALA A 17 16.83 -0.59 -4.55
N PRO A 18 16.05 -1.55 -5.06
CA PRO A 18 16.60 -2.80 -5.60
C PRO A 18 17.70 -2.56 -6.64
N HIS A 19 18.74 -3.39 -6.63
CA HIS A 19 19.90 -3.17 -7.48
C HIS A 19 19.56 -3.25 -8.99
N GLY A 20 20.09 -2.28 -9.75
CA GLY A 20 20.10 -2.30 -11.21
C GLY A 20 18.78 -1.90 -11.88
N ILE A 21 17.84 -1.31 -11.13
CA ILE A 21 16.54 -0.90 -11.65
C ILE A 21 16.60 0.49 -12.28
N LYS A 22 15.81 0.69 -13.32
CA LYS A 22 15.49 1.99 -13.92
C LYS A 22 13.97 2.04 -14.10
N PRO A 23 13.22 2.61 -13.14
CA PRO A 23 11.77 2.66 -13.22
C PRO A 23 11.32 3.27 -14.53
N ALA A 24 10.50 2.53 -15.28
CA ALA A 24 9.98 2.97 -16.58
C ALA A 24 8.73 3.87 -16.41
N ARG A 25 7.99 3.66 -15.31
CA ARG A 25 6.75 4.40 -15.01
C ARG A 25 6.46 4.52 -13.52
N THR A 26 5.43 5.29 -13.20
CA THR A 26 4.78 5.32 -11.89
C THR A 26 3.46 4.55 -11.94
N ILE A 27 3.26 3.61 -11.03
CA ILE A 27 1.99 2.93 -10.77
C ILE A 27 1.32 3.66 -9.62
N ARG A 28 0.10 4.17 -9.81
CA ARG A 28 -0.69 4.76 -8.73
C ARG A 28 -1.78 3.81 -8.30
N PHE A 29 -1.75 3.44 -7.03
CA PHE A 29 -2.75 2.60 -6.39
C PHE A 29 -3.48 3.44 -5.34
N HIS A 30 -4.80 3.42 -5.40
CA HIS A 30 -5.64 4.27 -4.58
C HIS A 30 -6.44 3.42 -3.60
N VAL A 31 -6.37 3.76 -2.33
CA VAL A 31 -7.18 3.18 -1.26
C VAL A 31 -8.22 4.21 -0.85
N LEU A 32 -9.49 3.92 -1.11
CA LEU A 32 -10.60 4.81 -0.82
C LEU A 32 -11.38 4.24 0.34
N MET A 33 -11.50 5.03 1.41
CA MET A 33 -12.34 4.68 2.53
C MET A 33 -13.64 5.49 2.46
N GLY A 34 -14.77 4.79 2.55
CA GLY A 34 -16.09 5.40 2.49
C GLY A 34 -17.13 4.59 3.25
N VAL A 35 -18.40 4.89 2.97
CA VAL A 35 -19.55 4.18 3.53
C VAL A 35 -20.40 3.63 2.38
N GLU A 36 -20.69 2.33 2.44
CA GLU A 36 -21.54 1.60 1.50
C GLU A 36 -22.58 0.81 2.28
N ASP A 37 -23.86 0.99 1.97
CA ASP A 37 -24.98 0.33 2.65
C ASP A 37 -24.92 0.43 4.19
N GLY A 38 -24.51 1.59 4.69
CA GLY A 38 -24.37 1.87 6.12
C GLY A 38 -23.17 1.18 6.80
N ARG A 39 -22.23 0.63 6.02
CA ARG A 39 -21.01 -0.03 6.51
C ARG A 39 -19.78 0.71 6.01
N ILE A 40 -18.70 0.67 6.79
CA ILE A 40 -17.40 1.14 6.31
C ILE A 40 -16.94 0.19 5.20
N ALA A 41 -16.55 0.76 4.07
CA ALA A 41 -16.04 0.02 2.93
C ALA A 41 -14.69 0.61 2.46
N LEU A 42 -13.83 -0.29 1.98
CA LEU A 42 -12.58 0.06 1.32
C LEU A 42 -12.73 -0.31 -0.16
N ARG A 43 -12.45 0.64 -1.05
CA ARG A 43 -12.32 0.39 -2.48
C ARG A 43 -10.90 0.62 -2.93
N TYR A 44 -10.51 -0.14 -3.93
CA TYR A 44 -9.16 -0.14 -4.47
C TYR A 44 -9.23 0.06 -5.98
N HIS A 45 -8.40 0.94 -6.50
CA HIS A 45 -8.17 0.99 -7.94
C HIS A 45 -6.72 1.31 -8.26
N GLN A 46 -6.29 0.79 -9.41
CA GLN A 46 -4.99 1.10 -9.99
C GLN A 46 -5.18 1.92 -11.26
N GLU A 47 -4.49 3.05 -11.37
CA GLU A 47 -4.42 3.80 -12.63
C GLU A 47 -3.74 2.95 -13.71
N LYS A 48 -4.31 2.92 -14.92
CA LYS A 48 -3.63 2.33 -16.07
C LYS A 48 -2.64 3.31 -16.67
N ALA A 49 -1.50 2.79 -17.11
CA ALA A 49 -0.43 3.60 -17.71
C ALA A 49 -0.82 4.25 -19.05
N ASP A 50 -1.86 3.73 -19.72
CA ASP A 50 -2.31 4.15 -21.05
C ASP A 50 -3.47 5.17 -21.01
N GLY A 51 -3.80 5.72 -19.83
CA GLY A 51 -4.86 6.72 -19.67
C GLY A 51 -6.28 6.18 -19.84
N HIS A 52 -6.44 4.86 -19.92
CA HIS A 52 -7.75 4.22 -19.81
C HIS A 52 -8.29 4.28 -18.38
N ASP A 53 -9.59 4.04 -18.25
CA ASP A 53 -10.28 4.07 -16.96
C ASP A 53 -9.57 3.20 -15.91
N PRO A 54 -9.46 3.68 -14.65
CA PRO A 54 -8.91 2.91 -13.55
C PRO A 54 -9.58 1.54 -13.43
N VAL A 55 -8.79 0.51 -13.13
CA VAL A 55 -9.32 -0.83 -12.87
C VAL A 55 -9.57 -0.94 -11.38
N GLU A 56 -10.81 -1.28 -11.00
CA GLU A 56 -11.08 -1.76 -9.65
C GLU A 56 -10.40 -3.13 -9.49
N GLN A 57 -9.41 -3.20 -8.60
CA GLN A 57 -8.67 -4.42 -8.31
C GLN A 57 -8.15 -4.42 -6.88
N GLU A 58 -8.26 -5.55 -6.21
CA GLU A 58 -7.88 -5.71 -4.80
C GLU A 58 -6.37 -5.83 -4.58
N TYR A 59 -5.55 -5.77 -5.63
CA TYR A 59 -4.10 -5.97 -5.59
C TYR A 59 -3.35 -4.94 -6.42
N ILE A 60 -2.04 -4.82 -6.19
CA ILE A 60 -1.15 -3.98 -7.01
C ILE A 60 -0.47 -4.86 -8.08
N ALA A 61 -0.64 -4.53 -9.36
CA ALA A 61 -0.05 -5.26 -10.48
C ALA A 61 1.25 -4.59 -10.94
N ILE A 62 2.37 -5.31 -10.89
CA ILE A 62 3.70 -4.82 -11.33
C ILE A 62 4.06 -5.44 -12.68
N GLU A 63 3.83 -4.70 -13.77
CA GLU A 63 4.07 -5.19 -15.14
C GLU A 63 5.51 -4.89 -15.63
N GLU A 64 6.20 -3.93 -15.00
CA GLU A 64 7.55 -3.49 -15.34
C GLU A 64 8.23 -2.85 -14.11
N ASP A 65 9.54 -2.61 -14.18
CA ASP A 65 10.25 -1.87 -13.13
C ASP A 65 9.59 -0.50 -12.98
N ALA A 66 9.15 -0.16 -11.78
CA ALA A 66 8.27 0.98 -11.57
C ALA A 66 8.51 1.64 -10.20
N VAL A 67 8.09 2.90 -10.11
CA VAL A 67 7.80 3.55 -8.84
C VAL A 67 6.33 3.24 -8.52
N VAL A 68 6.05 2.73 -7.34
CA VAL A 68 4.67 2.51 -6.87
C VAL A 68 4.33 3.63 -5.90
N GLU A 69 3.20 4.29 -6.12
CA GLU A 69 2.61 5.25 -5.21
C GLU A 69 1.29 4.71 -4.68
N ILE A 70 1.14 4.71 -3.36
CA ILE A 70 -0.11 4.38 -2.69
C ILE A 70 -0.69 5.66 -2.13
N HIS A 71 -1.91 5.97 -2.57
CA HIS A 71 -2.64 7.18 -2.22
C HIS A 71 -3.83 6.82 -1.34
N LEU A 72 -3.88 7.41 -0.14
CA LEU A 72 -4.98 7.23 0.80
C LEU A 72 -6.02 8.35 0.65
N HIS A 73 -7.25 7.96 0.33
CA HIS A 73 -8.37 8.87 0.14
C HIS A 73 -9.42 8.74 1.25
N GLY A 74 -9.96 9.89 1.64
CA GLY A 74 -10.91 10.03 2.73
C GLY A 74 -10.34 10.80 3.91
N ASP A 75 -11.23 11.41 4.69
CA ASP A 75 -10.83 12.35 5.75
C ASP A 75 -10.28 11.66 7.01
N GLN A 76 -10.44 10.34 7.11
CA GLN A 76 -10.16 9.59 8.34
C GLN A 76 -9.06 8.54 8.21
N ILE A 77 -8.36 8.44 7.08
CA ILE A 77 -7.31 7.44 6.87
C ILE A 77 -6.01 8.11 6.42
N PHE A 78 -4.91 7.77 7.11
CA PHE A 78 -3.58 8.30 6.89
C PHE A 78 -2.54 7.20 7.07
N PHE A 79 -1.32 7.36 6.56
CA PHE A 79 -0.27 6.39 6.83
C PHE A 79 0.12 6.39 8.31
N SER A 80 0.36 5.19 8.84
CA SER A 80 0.66 5.05 10.27
C SER A 80 1.99 5.72 10.64
N LYS A 81 2.02 6.32 11.83
CA LYS A 81 3.28 6.80 12.44
C LYS A 81 3.96 5.77 13.32
N GLU A 82 3.21 4.78 13.81
CA GLU A 82 3.74 3.73 14.69
C GLU A 82 4.38 2.59 13.90
N LEU A 83 3.97 2.40 12.65
CA LEU A 83 4.45 1.39 11.71
C LEU A 83 4.92 2.05 10.43
N ASP A 84 5.88 1.44 9.72
CA ASP A 84 6.21 1.88 8.36
C ASP A 84 4.97 1.76 7.46
N ALA A 85 4.76 2.76 6.60
CA ALA A 85 3.58 2.86 5.73
C ALA A 85 3.30 1.55 4.97
N ILE A 86 4.38 0.93 4.48
CA ILE A 86 4.33 -0.30 3.71
C ILE A 86 5.28 -1.31 4.35
N THR A 87 4.76 -2.47 4.73
CA THR A 87 5.54 -3.59 5.26
C THR A 87 5.28 -4.87 4.49
N THR A 88 6.21 -5.81 4.56
CA THR A 88 6.10 -7.15 3.97
C THR A 88 5.91 -8.19 5.07
N LYS A 89 5.34 -9.34 4.70
CA LYS A 89 5.24 -10.51 5.62
C LYS A 89 6.45 -11.45 5.50
N GLU A 90 7.30 -11.25 4.50
CA GLU A 90 8.53 -11.99 4.24
C GLU A 90 9.60 -11.07 3.63
N GLU A 91 10.85 -11.52 3.59
CA GLU A 91 11.98 -10.72 3.09
C GLU A 91 11.90 -10.59 1.55
N LEU A 92 11.66 -9.38 1.05
CA LEU A 92 11.45 -9.09 -0.38
C LEU A 92 12.35 -7.97 -0.91
N ASP A 93 13.46 -7.68 -0.23
CA ASP A 93 14.41 -6.60 -0.54
C ASP A 93 15.01 -6.69 -1.96
N GLY A 94 15.04 -7.89 -2.54
CA GLY A 94 15.45 -8.09 -3.93
C GLY A 94 14.48 -7.52 -4.96
N PHE A 95 13.23 -7.25 -4.57
CA PHE A 95 12.16 -6.77 -5.43
C PHE A 95 11.65 -5.38 -5.06
N TYR A 96 11.73 -4.97 -3.79
CA TYR A 96 11.12 -3.72 -3.34
C TYR A 96 11.99 -2.98 -2.34
N GLY A 97 11.94 -1.66 -2.36
CA GLY A 97 12.70 -0.82 -1.42
C GLY A 97 12.57 0.67 -1.70
N ALA A 98 13.39 1.47 -1.01
CA ALA A 98 13.38 2.93 -1.07
C ALA A 98 11.99 3.53 -0.79
N LEU A 99 11.43 3.18 0.38
CA LEU A 99 10.17 3.75 0.86
C LEU A 99 10.34 5.25 1.20
N GLU A 100 9.45 6.07 0.67
CA GLU A 100 9.36 7.52 0.86
C GLU A 100 7.91 7.90 1.19
N TYR A 101 7.73 9.05 1.84
CA TYR A 101 6.44 9.57 2.29
C TYR A 101 6.20 10.96 1.66
N ASP A 102 4.97 11.24 1.27
CA ASP A 102 4.54 12.51 0.66
C ASP A 102 3.07 12.83 1.02
N GLY A 103 2.58 14.00 0.61
CA GLY A 103 1.23 14.46 0.92
C GLY A 103 1.03 14.71 2.42
N TYR A 104 1.97 15.43 3.03
CA TYR A 104 1.93 15.77 4.45
C TYR A 104 0.79 16.74 4.78
N ASP A 105 -0.04 16.38 5.75
CA ASP A 105 -1.08 17.21 6.35
C ASP A 105 -0.54 17.84 7.64
N GLU A 106 -0.29 19.14 7.64
CA GLU A 106 0.28 19.85 8.80
C GLU A 106 -0.65 19.89 10.02
N LYS A 107 -1.97 19.87 9.81
CA LYS A 107 -2.95 19.99 10.91
C LYS A 107 -3.05 18.70 11.69
N LEU A 108 -3.03 17.59 10.97
CA LEU A 108 -3.11 16.26 11.54
C LEU A 108 -1.73 15.67 11.80
N ASP A 109 -0.67 16.25 11.22
CA ASP A 109 0.71 15.80 11.28
C ASP A 109 0.81 14.35 10.78
N HIS A 110 0.39 14.10 9.53
CA HIS A 110 0.33 12.76 8.92
C HIS A 110 0.55 12.80 7.40
N TYR A 111 0.93 11.68 6.80
CA TYR A 111 1.13 11.55 5.35
C TYR A 111 -0.03 10.82 4.67
N ARG A 112 -0.29 11.15 3.39
CA ARG A 112 -1.33 10.53 2.57
C ARG A 112 -0.81 9.75 1.38
N VAL A 113 0.48 9.89 1.07
CA VAL A 113 1.12 9.19 -0.04
C VAL A 113 2.36 8.45 0.47
N ALA A 114 2.49 7.19 0.08
CA ALA A 114 3.69 6.40 0.27
C ALA A 114 4.20 5.96 -1.09
N ARG A 115 5.51 6.08 -1.31
CA ARG A 115 6.17 5.74 -2.57
C ARG A 115 7.27 4.71 -2.32
N PHE A 116 7.37 3.68 -3.15
CA PHE A 116 8.52 2.77 -3.12
C PHE A 116 8.88 2.33 -4.53
N VAL A 117 10.09 1.78 -4.70
CA VAL A 117 10.53 1.27 -5.99
C VAL A 117 10.33 -0.24 -6.07
N ALA A 118 9.74 -0.69 -7.16
CA ALA A 118 9.44 -2.09 -7.46
C ALA A 118 10.23 -2.57 -8.67
N LYS A 119 10.89 -3.72 -8.53
CA LYS A 119 11.53 -4.47 -9.60
C LYS A 119 10.56 -5.53 -10.12
N HIS A 120 10.34 -5.56 -11.42
CA HIS A 120 9.52 -6.58 -12.04
C HIS A 120 10.24 -7.93 -12.05
N ASN A 121 9.55 -8.95 -11.54
CA ASN A 121 9.99 -10.33 -11.50
C ASN A 121 9.77 -11.00 -12.86
N LYS A 122 10.60 -10.66 -13.84
CA LYS A 122 10.54 -11.21 -15.22
C LYS A 122 10.61 -12.74 -15.29
N GLY A 123 11.19 -13.38 -14.27
CA GLY A 123 11.30 -14.85 -14.17
C GLY A 123 10.21 -15.50 -13.32
N GLY A 124 9.31 -14.73 -12.72
CA GLY A 124 8.23 -15.26 -11.89
C GLY A 124 7.13 -15.91 -12.72
N LYS A 125 6.28 -16.69 -12.04
CA LYS A 125 5.06 -17.24 -12.66
C LYS A 125 3.96 -16.19 -12.58
N TYR A 126 3.07 -16.15 -13.57
CA TYR A 126 1.83 -15.38 -13.46
C TYR A 126 1.12 -15.71 -12.14
N ASP A 127 0.45 -14.71 -11.57
CA ASP A 127 -0.22 -14.77 -10.26
C ASP A 127 0.71 -14.95 -9.04
N THR A 128 2.03 -14.83 -9.21
CA THR A 128 2.95 -14.77 -8.06
C THR A 128 2.54 -13.60 -7.18
N THR A 129 2.24 -13.92 -5.92
CA THR A 129 1.73 -12.99 -4.92
C THR A 129 2.82 -12.74 -3.90
N HIS A 130 3.21 -11.48 -3.76
CA HIS A 130 4.11 -11.02 -2.72
C HIS A 130 3.25 -10.42 -1.61
N PRO A 131 3.34 -10.92 -0.36
CA PRO A 131 2.45 -10.51 0.72
C PRO A 131 2.86 -9.17 1.33
N PHE A 132 1.95 -8.19 1.25
CA PHE A 132 2.18 -6.82 1.68
C PHE A 132 1.06 -6.31 2.59
N ASN A 133 1.43 -5.30 3.37
CA ASN A 133 0.58 -4.58 4.29
C ASN A 133 0.71 -3.08 4.02
N ILE A 134 -0.44 -2.40 3.92
CA ILE A 134 -0.55 -0.95 4.02
C ILE A 134 -0.95 -0.64 5.46
N ASN A 135 -0.04 -0.02 6.21
CA ASN A 135 -0.28 0.34 7.60
C ASN A 135 -0.80 1.77 7.68
N VAL A 136 -1.98 1.92 8.31
CA VAL A 136 -2.71 3.18 8.34
C VAL A 136 -3.16 3.52 9.75
N ASP A 137 -3.24 4.80 10.06
CA ASP A 137 -3.91 5.33 11.23
C ASP A 137 -5.31 5.80 10.85
N PHE A 138 -6.32 5.24 11.52
CA PHE A 138 -7.72 5.64 11.39
C PHE A 138 -8.07 6.71 12.43
N LEU A 139 -8.51 7.86 11.95
CA LEU A 139 -8.92 9.00 12.77
C LEU A 139 -10.31 8.78 13.36
N GLN A 140 -10.36 8.59 14.67
CA GLN A 140 -11.59 8.75 15.45
C GLN A 140 -11.66 10.15 16.05
N GLN A 141 -12.59 10.95 15.51
CA GLN A 141 -12.96 12.22 16.14
C GLN A 141 -13.91 11.94 17.32
N HIS A 142 -13.51 12.36 18.51
CA HIS A 142 -14.38 12.38 19.68
C HIS A 142 -14.87 13.82 19.92
N CYS A 143 -16.18 13.99 20.14
CA CYS A 143 -16.76 15.28 20.49
C CYS A 143 -16.06 15.87 21.73
N GLY A 144 -15.30 16.95 21.54
CA GLY A 144 -14.60 17.68 22.61
C GLY A 144 -13.24 17.13 23.03
N GLY A 145 -12.69 16.12 22.32
CA GLY A 145 -11.40 15.50 22.64
C GLY A 145 -10.32 15.73 21.60
N LYS A 146 -9.09 15.31 21.93
CA LYS A 146 -7.99 15.21 20.94
C LYS A 146 -8.28 14.07 19.93
N PRO A 147 -7.77 14.16 18.69
CA PRO A 147 -7.76 13.04 17.75
C PRO A 147 -7.29 11.75 18.43
N LYS A 148 -8.04 10.66 18.24
CA LYS A 148 -7.60 9.32 18.61
C LYS A 148 -7.31 8.54 17.35
N TRP A 149 -6.09 8.00 17.27
CA TRP A 149 -5.64 7.20 16.15
C TRP A 149 -5.76 5.72 16.49
N ILE A 150 -6.32 4.94 15.57
CA ILE A 150 -6.33 3.48 15.64
C ILE A 150 -5.49 2.97 14.50
N VAL A 151 -4.42 2.25 14.84
CA VAL A 151 -3.60 1.56 13.84
C VAL A 151 -4.40 0.42 13.22
N LEU A 152 -4.45 0.39 11.89
CA LEU A 152 -5.04 -0.65 11.07
C LEU A 152 -4.03 -1.10 10.02
N THR A 153 -4.22 -2.30 9.49
CA THR A 153 -3.44 -2.85 8.39
C THR A 153 -4.39 -3.34 7.30
N ILE A 154 -4.07 -3.00 6.04
CA ILE A 154 -4.82 -3.38 4.84
C ILE A 154 -3.91 -4.23 3.95
N ASP A 155 -4.41 -5.35 3.42
CA ASP A 155 -3.58 -6.37 2.77
C ASP A 155 -3.98 -6.55 1.29
N PRO A 156 -3.71 -5.58 0.39
CA PRO A 156 -4.05 -5.76 -1.03
C PRO A 156 -3.16 -6.81 -1.73
N ASP A 157 -2.02 -7.20 -1.12
CA ASP A 157 -0.95 -7.96 -1.77
C ASP A 157 -0.44 -7.32 -3.09
N ILE A 158 0.71 -7.79 -3.57
CA ILE A 158 1.28 -7.36 -4.85
C ILE A 158 1.40 -8.56 -5.78
N LYS A 159 0.95 -8.43 -7.02
CA LYS A 159 1.13 -9.44 -8.08
C LYS A 159 2.34 -9.08 -8.94
N ASN A 160 3.38 -9.91 -8.89
CA ASN A 160 4.66 -9.67 -9.58
C ASN A 160 5.34 -10.99 -9.98
N PRO A 161 5.19 -11.46 -11.23
CA PRO A 161 4.58 -10.79 -12.38
C PRO A 161 3.05 -10.66 -12.29
N PRO A 162 2.42 -9.79 -13.09
CA PRO A 162 0.98 -9.50 -12.98
C PRO A 162 0.14 -10.72 -13.39
N PRO A 163 -1.16 -10.78 -13.04
CA PRO A 163 -2.06 -11.81 -13.53
C PRO A 163 -2.22 -11.76 -15.06
N MET A 164 -2.58 -12.89 -15.67
CA MET A 164 -2.98 -12.88 -17.08
C MET A 164 -4.29 -12.12 -17.24
N ARG A 165 -4.34 -11.15 -18.16
CA ARG A 165 -5.60 -10.56 -18.60
C ARG A 165 -6.35 -11.62 -19.41
N THR A 166 -7.35 -12.26 -18.80
CA THR A 166 -8.29 -13.18 -19.48
C THR A 166 -9.12 -12.45 -20.52
#